data_AF-A0A136L2U4-F1
#
_entry.id   AF-A0A136L2U4-F1
#
_cell.length_a   1.000
_cell.length_b   1.000
_cell.length_c   1.000
_cell.angle_alpha   90.00
_cell.angle_beta   90.00
_cell.angle_gamma   90.00
#
_symmetry.space_group_name_H-M   'P 1'
#
loop_
_entity.id
_entity.type
_entity.pdbx_description
1 polymer ?
#
loop_
_entity_poly.entity_id
_entity_poly.type
_entity_poly.pdbx_seq_one_letter_code
_entity_poly.pdbx_strand_id
1 'polypeptide(L)'
;MSLYPWAGTVLFNGETYPLTNLPYSYLPVLFGIQFSESVWVLTMVGVAVAIQRSNEKREMLTLFALWFLIPFLAFIIFKTALYDNFRQILFIIPPIFLMAGVAFEKIKNTKWQLALIVLCLIPNIFGIVKLHPYEYIYYNMFAGDTSERFENDYWATSYREAAEYVNDVASPNANIWVEGPAQLFSLFAREDLKIYSSGEIERAESYEYVVSITRYELDKISYPDAEVVHEIKRGNAVLSVIKKP
;
A
#
# COMPACT_ATOMS: atom_id res chain seq x y z
N MET A 1 25.41 -4.28 0.87
CA MET A 1 24.56 -4.33 -0.34
C MET A 1 24.17 -5.78 -0.55
N SER A 2 23.01 -6.22 -0.04
CA SER A 2 22.50 -7.55 -0.39
C SER A 2 22.00 -7.49 -1.83
N LEU A 3 22.65 -8.25 -2.71
CA LEU A 3 22.30 -8.46 -4.10
C LEU A 3 20.94 -9.16 -4.15
N TYR A 4 19.85 -8.41 -4.09
CA TYR A 4 18.54 -8.94 -4.44
C TYR A 4 18.40 -8.81 -5.98
N PRO A 5 18.28 -9.93 -6.72
CA PRO A 5 18.35 -9.93 -8.18
C PRO A 5 17.08 -9.41 -8.89
N TRP A 6 16.12 -8.86 -8.14
CA TRP A 6 14.87 -8.35 -8.70
C TRP A 6 15.03 -6.89 -9.14
N ALA A 7 15.02 -6.68 -10.46
CA ALA A 7 15.11 -5.37 -11.12
C ALA A 7 13.74 -4.67 -11.18
N GLY A 8 13.01 -4.65 -10.07
CA GLY A 8 11.72 -3.96 -10.00
C GLY A 8 11.85 -2.44 -10.03
N THR A 9 10.72 -1.77 -10.20
CA THR A 9 10.58 -0.33 -9.96
C THR A 9 9.44 -0.05 -8.99
N VAL A 10 9.42 1.17 -8.47
CA VAL A 10 8.31 1.70 -7.66
C VAL A 10 7.87 3.06 -8.19
N LEU A 11 6.56 3.30 -8.18
CA LEU A 11 5.96 4.60 -8.42
C LEU A 11 5.98 5.45 -7.14
N PHE A 12 6.68 6.58 -7.18
CA PHE A 12 6.75 7.50 -6.06
C PHE A 12 6.70 8.95 -6.52
N ASN A 13 5.72 9.68 -5.98
CA ASN A 13 5.41 11.07 -6.32
C ASN A 13 5.31 11.35 -7.83
N GLY A 14 4.75 10.41 -8.60
CA GLY A 14 4.54 10.55 -10.05
C GLY A 14 5.71 10.13 -10.93
N GLU A 15 6.80 9.65 -10.33
CA GLU A 15 7.98 9.17 -11.04
C GLU A 15 8.29 7.71 -10.70
N THR A 16 8.82 6.98 -11.66
CA THR A 16 9.23 5.59 -11.49
C THR A 16 10.70 5.51 -11.09
N TYR A 17 10.97 4.93 -9.92
CA TYR A 17 12.32 4.77 -9.40
C TYR A 17 12.75 3.30 -9.41
N PRO A 18 14.01 2.99 -9.77
CA PRO A 18 14.58 1.67 -9.50
C PRO A 18 14.77 1.49 -7.99
N LEU A 19 14.58 0.27 -7.49
CA LEU A 19 14.63 -0.03 -6.05
C LEU A 19 15.96 0.36 -5.39
N THR A 20 17.05 0.35 -6.16
CA THR A 20 18.41 0.64 -5.68
C THR A 20 18.73 2.13 -5.64
N ASN A 21 17.87 2.99 -6.18
CA ASN A 21 18.09 4.44 -6.21
C ASN A 21 16.82 5.21 -5.82
N LEU A 22 16.30 4.93 -4.63
CA LEU A 22 15.20 5.67 -4.06
C LEU A 22 15.66 7.09 -3.62
N PRO A 23 14.80 8.10 -3.75
CA PRO A 23 15.09 9.43 -3.22
C PRO A 23 15.06 9.41 -1.69
N TYR A 24 15.84 10.29 -1.05
CA TYR A 24 15.86 10.39 0.43
C TYR A 24 14.50 10.75 1.02
N SER A 25 13.63 11.38 0.23
CA SER A 25 12.24 11.72 0.60
C SER A 25 11.30 10.52 0.59
N TYR A 26 11.66 9.37 0.00
CA TYR A 26 10.78 8.20 -0.13
C TYR A 26 10.16 7.78 1.20
N LEU A 27 11.00 7.42 2.17
CA LEU A 27 10.52 6.98 3.48
C LEU A 27 9.86 8.09 4.30
N PRO A 28 10.44 9.30 4.45
CA PRO A 28 9.79 10.38 5.19
C PRO A 28 8.40 10.73 4.65
N VAL A 29 8.24 10.79 3.32
CA VAL A 29 6.95 11.09 2.70
C VAL A 29 5.98 9.94 2.96
N LEU A 30 6.34 8.69 2.65
CA LEU A 30 5.45 7.55 2.86
C LEU A 30 5.01 7.41 4.33
N PHE A 31 5.92 7.60 5.28
CA PHE A 31 5.58 7.64 6.70
C PHE A 31 4.62 8.80 7.02
N GLY A 32 4.83 9.97 6.42
CA GLY A 32 3.95 11.12 6.57
C GLY A 32 2.54 10.91 6.02
N ILE A 33 2.37 10.07 4.99
CA ILE A 33 1.08 9.92 4.28
C ILE A 33 0.38 8.57 4.49
N GLN A 34 1.07 7.50 4.91
CA GLN A 34 0.44 6.20 5.16
C GLN A 34 0.12 5.93 6.64
N PHE A 35 0.67 6.75 7.55
CA PHE A 35 0.16 6.81 8.91
C PHE A 35 -0.91 7.89 9.02
N SER A 36 -1.85 7.71 9.95
CA SER A 36 -2.86 8.73 10.22
C SER A 36 -2.24 9.99 10.80
N GLU A 37 -2.82 11.13 10.48
CA GLU A 37 -2.30 12.47 10.74
C GLU A 37 -2.01 12.67 12.24
N SER A 38 -2.86 12.11 13.09
CA SER A 38 -2.73 12.17 14.54
C SER A 38 -1.49 11.46 15.08
N VAL A 39 -0.99 10.41 14.39
CA VAL A 39 0.14 9.61 14.86
C VAL A 39 1.37 10.48 15.04
N TRP A 40 1.75 11.25 14.03
CA TRP A 40 2.95 12.09 14.09
C TRP A 40 2.83 13.22 15.10
N VAL A 41 1.66 13.85 15.21
CA VAL A 41 1.41 14.88 16.23
C VAL A 41 1.58 14.30 17.63
N LEU A 42 0.94 13.15 17.92
CA LEU A 42 1.04 12.49 19.22
C LEU A 42 2.45 11.98 19.51
N THR A 43 3.14 11.40 18.53
CA THR A 43 4.52 10.94 18.68
C THR A 43 5.46 12.11 18.98
N MET A 44 5.35 13.24 18.27
CA MET A 44 6.18 14.42 18.53
C MET A 44 5.94 14.99 19.93
N VAL A 45 4.67 15.10 20.36
CA VAL A 45 4.34 15.51 21.73
C VAL A 45 4.90 14.52 22.74
N GLY A 46 4.77 13.21 22.47
CA GLY A 46 5.30 12.14 23.32
C GLY A 46 6.81 12.21 23.50
N VAL A 47 7.56 12.40 22.40
CA VAL A 47 9.01 12.59 22.43
C VAL A 47 9.38 13.84 23.24
N ALA A 48 8.72 14.97 23.01
CA ALA A 48 8.98 16.20 23.77
C ALA A 48 8.74 16.01 25.27
N VAL A 49 7.66 15.32 25.64
CA VAL A 49 7.35 14.97 27.03
C VAL A 49 8.39 14.03 27.63
N ALA A 50 8.82 13.01 26.89
CA ALA A 50 9.83 12.07 27.33
C ALA A 50 11.19 12.77 27.55
N ILE A 51 11.57 13.72 26.69
CA ILE A 51 12.78 14.54 26.84
C ILE A 51 12.68 15.43 28.09
N GLN A 52 11.56 16.11 28.31
CA GLN A 52 11.34 16.94 29.51
C GLN A 52 11.41 16.12 30.81
N ARG A 53 11.03 14.84 30.75
CA ARG A 53 11.05 13.90 31.86
C ARG A 53 12.11 12.82 31.67
N SER A 54 13.27 13.20 31.13
CA SER A 54 14.31 12.26 30.73
C SER A 54 14.75 11.32 31.85
N ASN A 55 14.73 11.76 33.11
CA ASN A 55 15.03 10.89 34.25
C ASN A 55 14.04 9.73 34.42
N GLU A 56 12.75 9.97 34.15
CA GLU A 56 11.68 8.96 34.26
C GLU A 56 11.49 8.15 32.97
N LYS A 57 11.76 8.77 31.81
CA LYS A 57 11.42 8.24 30.48
C LYS A 57 12.65 7.87 29.65
N ARG A 58 13.83 7.76 30.29
CA ARG A 58 15.10 7.43 29.62
C ARG A 58 15.00 6.16 28.78
N GLU A 59 14.44 5.09 29.35
CA GLU A 59 14.29 3.80 28.67
C GLU A 59 13.41 3.92 27.42
N MET A 60 12.31 4.67 27.50
CA MET A 60 11.43 4.91 26.34
C MET A 60 12.15 5.71 25.24
N LEU A 61 12.95 6.73 25.61
CA LEU A 61 13.78 7.47 24.64
C LEU A 61 14.83 6.58 23.99
N THR A 62 15.49 5.73 24.78
CA THR A 62 16.48 4.76 24.28
C THR A 62 15.84 3.75 23.34
N LEU A 63 14.68 3.20 23.69
CA LEU A 63 13.92 2.30 22.82
C LEU A 63 13.51 2.99 21.52
N PHE A 64 12.96 4.22 21.59
CA PHE A 64 12.60 4.98 20.41
C PHE A 64 13.81 5.27 19.51
N ALA A 65 14.96 5.63 20.10
CA ALA A 65 16.17 5.90 19.37
C ALA A 65 16.72 4.63 18.68
N LEU A 66 16.89 3.53 19.42
CA LEU A 66 17.53 2.31 18.93
C LEU A 66 16.63 1.50 18.00
N TRP A 67 15.32 1.47 18.23
CA TRP A 67 14.41 0.63 17.48
C TRP A 67 13.75 1.37 16.30
N PHE A 68 13.49 2.67 16.42
CA PHE A 68 12.91 3.46 15.34
C PHE A 68 13.92 4.42 14.69
N LEU A 69 14.41 5.41 15.43
CA LEU A 69 15.10 6.56 14.84
C LEU A 69 16.41 6.16 14.11
N ILE A 70 17.24 5.35 14.74
CA ILE A 70 18.51 4.90 14.16
C ILE A 70 18.27 4.01 12.94
N PRO A 71 17.45 2.94 13.01
CA PRO A 71 17.11 2.14 11.82
C PRO A 71 16.48 2.98 10.70
N PHE A 72 15.54 3.86 11.02
CA PHE A 72 14.87 4.74 10.05
C PHE A 72 15.87 5.62 9.30
N LEU A 73 16.75 6.31 10.03
CA LEU A 73 17.82 7.13 9.43
C LEU A 73 18.81 6.26 8.64
N ALA A 74 19.13 5.06 9.11
CA ALA A 74 20.00 4.14 8.39
C ALA A 74 19.38 3.72 7.04
N PHE A 75 18.09 3.37 7.00
CA PHE A 75 17.40 3.02 5.75
C PHE A 75 17.45 4.17 4.73
N ILE A 76 17.30 5.42 5.19
CA ILE A 76 17.40 6.63 4.36
C ILE A 76 18.83 6.86 3.87
N ILE A 77 19.81 6.91 4.79
CA ILE A 77 21.20 7.26 4.49
C ILE A 77 21.84 6.20 3.59
N PHE A 78 21.62 4.92 3.87
CA PHE A 78 22.18 3.83 3.08
C PHE A 78 21.37 3.51 1.83
N LYS A 79 20.28 4.25 1.56
CA LYS A 79 19.36 4.03 0.43
C LYS A 79 19.04 2.54 0.24
N THR A 80 18.62 1.90 1.32
CA THR A 80 18.33 0.46 1.28
C THR A 80 17.22 0.21 0.27
N ALA A 81 17.36 -0.84 -0.53
CA ALA A 81 16.35 -1.18 -1.52
C ALA A 81 15.03 -1.55 -0.83
N LEU A 82 13.99 -0.80 -1.15
CA LEU A 82 12.63 -1.01 -0.67
C LEU A 82 11.68 -1.10 -1.86
N TYR A 83 10.67 -1.96 -1.74
CA TYR A 83 9.60 -2.09 -2.70
C TYR A 83 8.27 -2.30 -2.01
N ASP A 84 7.20 -2.02 -2.75
CA ASP A 84 5.83 -2.13 -2.26
C ASP A 84 5.65 -1.30 -0.97
N ASN A 85 5.95 0.00 -1.10
CA ASN A 85 6.05 0.97 -0.02
C ASN A 85 7.18 0.66 0.99
N PHE A 86 6.85 0.59 2.28
CA PHE A 86 7.80 0.32 3.38
C PHE A 86 7.46 -0.95 4.16
N ARG A 87 6.69 -1.87 3.57
CA ARG A 87 6.21 -3.08 4.27
C ARG A 87 7.34 -3.93 4.87
N GLN A 88 8.52 -3.92 4.24
CA GLN A 88 9.68 -4.70 4.66
C GLN A 88 10.26 -4.21 5.99
N ILE A 89 9.95 -2.98 6.41
CA ILE A 89 10.48 -2.36 7.61
C ILE A 89 9.39 -2.07 8.65
N LEU A 90 8.20 -2.66 8.54
CA LEU A 90 7.13 -2.48 9.52
C LEU A 90 7.57 -2.83 10.95
N PHE A 91 8.59 -3.65 11.12
CA PHE A 91 9.12 -4.00 12.45
C PHE A 91 9.74 -2.80 13.21
N ILE A 92 10.06 -1.66 12.56
CA ILE A 92 10.65 -0.49 13.25
C ILE A 92 9.62 0.49 13.82
N ILE A 93 8.33 0.29 13.50
CA ILE A 93 7.27 1.26 13.81
C ILE A 93 6.68 1.19 15.24
N PRO A 94 6.75 0.08 16.02
CA PRO A 94 6.12 0.03 17.34
C PRO A 94 6.49 1.18 18.31
N PRO A 95 7.75 1.64 18.39
CA PRO A 95 8.13 2.75 19.26
C PRO A 95 7.42 4.08 18.94
N ILE A 96 6.99 4.29 17.69
CA ILE A 96 6.22 5.48 17.29
C ILE A 96 4.92 5.55 18.11
N PHE A 97 4.22 4.43 18.22
CA PHE A 97 2.96 4.32 18.96
C PHE A 97 3.16 4.35 20.48
N LEU A 98 4.28 3.80 20.99
CA LEU A 98 4.65 3.94 22.39
C LEU A 98 4.83 5.42 22.77
N MET A 99 5.52 6.19 21.93
CA MET A 99 5.66 7.64 22.12
C MET A 99 4.32 8.36 22.03
N ALA A 100 3.44 7.99 21.09
CA ALA A 100 2.07 8.54 21.07
C ALA A 100 1.32 8.27 22.39
N GLY A 101 1.52 7.10 23.01
CA GLY A 101 1.02 6.77 24.35
C GLY A 101 1.53 7.71 25.44
N VAL A 102 2.81 8.10 25.39
CA VAL A 102 3.39 9.08 26.34
C VAL A 102 2.70 10.44 26.26
N ALA A 103 2.23 10.86 25.08
CA ALA A 103 1.44 12.08 24.96
C ALA A 103 0.10 11.98 25.71
N PHE A 104 -0.57 10.82 25.65
CA PHE A 104 -1.82 10.60 26.38
C PHE A 104 -1.64 10.59 27.90
N GLU A 105 -0.46 10.27 28.44
CA GLU A 105 -0.20 10.32 29.89
C GLU A 105 -0.31 11.75 30.49
N LYS A 106 -0.19 12.78 29.65
CA LYS A 106 -0.40 14.18 30.06
C LYS A 106 -1.87 14.50 30.30
N ILE A 107 -2.79 13.75 29.70
CA ILE A 107 -4.22 13.96 29.82
C ILE A 107 -4.73 13.17 31.03
N LYS A 108 -4.78 13.83 32.20
CA LYS A 108 -5.18 13.18 33.46
C LYS A 108 -6.67 12.87 33.56
N ASN A 109 -7.50 13.61 32.84
CA ASN A 109 -8.94 13.40 32.84
C ASN A 109 -9.31 12.33 31.80
N THR A 110 -9.82 11.19 32.26
CA THR A 110 -10.19 10.04 31.43
C THR A 110 -11.21 10.37 30.35
N LYS A 111 -12.16 11.29 30.61
CA LYS A 111 -13.17 11.67 29.61
C LYS A 111 -12.53 12.39 28.43
N TRP A 112 -11.61 13.32 28.70
CA TRP A 112 -10.88 14.05 27.65
C TRP A 112 -9.89 13.14 26.92
N GLN A 113 -9.25 12.22 27.64
CA GLN A 113 -8.37 11.22 27.03
C GLN A 113 -9.14 10.33 26.06
N LEU A 114 -10.30 9.81 26.49
CA LEU A 114 -11.18 9.00 25.64
C LEU A 114 -11.71 9.80 24.44
N ALA A 115 -12.14 11.04 24.65
CA ALA A 115 -12.62 11.90 23.57
C ALA A 115 -11.53 12.12 22.50
N LEU A 116 -10.28 12.35 22.90
CA LEU A 116 -9.16 12.49 21.97
C LEU A 116 -8.85 11.18 21.25
N ILE A 117 -8.87 10.04 21.94
CA ILE A 117 -8.70 8.71 21.31
C ILE A 117 -9.76 8.51 20.23
N VAL A 118 -11.04 8.75 20.56
CA VAL A 118 -12.14 8.63 19.60
C VAL A 118 -11.92 9.56 18.42
N LEU A 119 -11.56 10.82 18.66
CA LEU A 119 -11.27 11.79 17.60
C LEU A 119 -10.14 11.31 16.67
N CYS A 120 -9.07 10.74 17.21
CA CYS A 120 -7.97 10.18 16.42
C CYS A 120 -8.41 8.96 15.60
N LEU A 121 -9.36 8.15 16.07
CA LEU A 121 -9.82 6.95 15.37
C LEU A 121 -10.79 7.26 14.23
N ILE A 122 -11.55 8.35 14.29
CA ILE A 122 -12.53 8.73 13.27
C ILE A 122 -11.97 8.68 11.82
N PRO A 123 -10.88 9.38 11.47
CA PRO A 123 -10.36 9.37 10.09
C PRO A 123 -9.91 7.97 9.66
N ASN A 124 -9.37 7.17 10.59
CA ASN A 124 -8.96 5.79 10.33
C ASN A 124 -10.16 4.90 9.99
N ILE A 125 -11.23 4.99 10.77
CA ILE A 125 -12.46 4.20 10.54
C ILE A 125 -13.08 4.59 9.20
N PHE A 126 -13.13 5.88 8.87
CA PHE A 126 -13.59 6.33 7.56
C PHE A 126 -12.72 5.79 6.42
N GLY A 127 -11.39 5.80 6.60
CA GLY A 127 -10.44 5.21 5.65
C GLY A 127 -10.71 3.72 5.41
N ILE A 128 -10.88 2.95 6.49
CA ILE A 128 -11.20 1.51 6.43
C ILE A 128 -12.50 1.28 5.65
N VAL A 129 -13.59 1.96 6.03
CA VAL A 129 -14.89 1.80 5.38
C VAL A 129 -14.84 2.19 3.91
N LYS A 130 -14.15 3.28 3.56
CA LYS A 130 -14.04 3.77 2.18
C LYS A 130 -13.23 2.82 1.30
N LEU A 131 -12.19 2.20 1.85
CA LEU A 131 -11.25 1.38 1.08
C LEU A 131 -11.60 -0.10 1.10
N HIS A 132 -12.50 -0.55 1.97
CA HIS A 132 -12.85 -1.96 2.10
C HIS A 132 -13.14 -2.62 0.73
N PRO A 133 -12.56 -3.81 0.44
CA PRO A 133 -11.68 -4.65 1.27
C PRO A 133 -10.16 -4.42 1.04
N TYR A 134 -9.77 -3.22 0.57
CA TYR A 134 -8.41 -2.88 0.14
C TYR A 134 -7.72 -1.87 1.06
N GLU A 135 -7.85 -2.00 2.38
CA GLU A 135 -7.38 -1.01 3.37
C GLU A 135 -5.86 -0.74 3.30
N TYR A 136 -5.06 -1.67 2.77
CA TYR A 136 -3.61 -1.50 2.68
C TYR A 136 -3.15 -0.47 1.64
N ILE A 137 -4.03 -0.01 0.74
CA ILE A 137 -3.74 1.09 -0.19
C ILE A 137 -3.96 2.46 0.45
N TYR A 138 -4.19 2.51 1.77
CA TYR A 138 -4.53 3.74 2.49
C TYR A 138 -3.45 4.82 2.37
N TYR A 139 -3.94 6.02 2.08
CA TYR A 139 -3.23 7.27 2.21
C TYR A 139 -4.12 8.27 2.97
N ASN A 140 -3.49 9.06 3.83
CA ASN A 140 -4.14 10.07 4.64
C ASN A 140 -4.47 11.34 3.83
N MET A 141 -5.12 12.33 4.45
CA MET A 141 -5.61 13.51 3.74
C MET A 141 -4.50 14.37 3.10
N PHE A 142 -3.27 14.31 3.61
CA PHE A 142 -2.14 15.08 3.09
C PHE A 142 -1.58 14.52 1.79
N ALA A 143 -1.91 13.28 1.44
CA ALA A 143 -1.46 12.68 0.19
C ALA A 143 -2.08 13.35 -1.05
N GLY A 144 -3.29 13.90 -0.93
CA GLY A 144 -4.04 14.43 -2.07
C GLY A 144 -4.47 13.29 -3.01
N ASP A 145 -4.39 13.51 -4.31
CA ASP A 145 -4.59 12.44 -5.30
C ASP A 145 -3.36 11.53 -5.35
N THR A 146 -3.61 10.22 -5.28
CA THR A 146 -2.59 9.16 -5.21
C THR A 146 -2.60 8.24 -6.41
N SER A 147 -3.61 8.34 -7.29
CA SER A 147 -3.86 7.44 -8.42
C SER A 147 -2.61 7.22 -9.29
N GLU A 148 -1.95 8.32 -9.69
CA GLU A 148 -0.75 8.29 -10.52
C GLU A 148 0.52 8.67 -9.76
N ARG A 149 0.42 8.93 -8.45
CA ARG A 149 1.55 9.44 -7.65
C ARG A 149 2.20 8.38 -6.79
N PHE A 150 1.46 7.38 -6.33
CA PHE A 150 1.99 6.37 -5.42
C PHE A 150 1.46 4.98 -5.77
N GLU A 151 2.17 3.95 -5.31
CA GLU A 151 1.76 2.55 -5.45
C GLU A 151 0.41 2.28 -4.75
N ASN A 152 -0.60 1.85 -5.51
CA ASN A 152 -1.90 1.43 -4.98
C ASN A 152 -1.95 -0.09 -4.79
N ASP A 153 -2.77 -0.82 -5.56
CA ASP A 153 -2.83 -2.27 -5.49
C ASP A 153 -1.58 -2.90 -6.11
N TYR A 154 -0.50 -3.02 -5.35
CA TYR A 154 0.73 -3.67 -5.79
C TYR A 154 0.73 -5.20 -5.58
N TRP A 155 -0.31 -5.76 -4.96
CA TRP A 155 -0.46 -7.19 -4.64
C TRP A 155 -1.54 -7.89 -5.46
N ALA A 156 -2.16 -7.18 -6.41
CA ALA A 156 -3.29 -7.64 -7.21
C ALA A 156 -4.43 -8.24 -6.37
N THR A 157 -4.68 -7.68 -5.19
CA THR A 157 -5.79 -8.18 -4.36
C THR A 157 -7.15 -7.95 -5.03
N SER A 158 -7.23 -6.95 -5.91
CA SER A 158 -8.39 -6.68 -6.77
C SER A 158 -8.69 -7.79 -7.77
N TYR A 159 -7.78 -8.74 -8.01
CA TYR A 159 -8.03 -9.87 -8.92
C TYR A 159 -9.11 -10.82 -8.44
N ARG A 160 -9.39 -10.84 -7.14
CA ARG A 160 -10.57 -11.55 -6.63
C ARG A 160 -11.87 -10.97 -7.19
N GLU A 161 -12.05 -9.66 -7.07
CA GLU A 161 -13.24 -8.96 -7.59
C GLU A 161 -13.28 -9.04 -9.13
N ALA A 162 -12.12 -9.06 -9.79
CA ALA A 162 -12.04 -9.27 -11.23
C ALA A 162 -12.49 -10.68 -11.65
N ALA A 163 -12.07 -11.71 -10.91
CA ALA A 163 -12.48 -13.09 -11.15
C ALA A 163 -13.99 -13.26 -10.91
N GLU A 164 -14.51 -12.71 -9.82
CA GLU A 164 -15.95 -12.70 -9.54
C GLU A 164 -16.74 -12.06 -10.70
N TYR A 165 -16.30 -10.92 -11.22
CA TYR A 165 -16.93 -10.29 -12.40
C TYR A 165 -16.86 -11.19 -13.65
N VAL A 166 -15.67 -11.71 -13.99
CA VAL A 166 -15.47 -12.55 -15.19
C VAL A 166 -16.28 -13.85 -15.09
N ASN A 167 -16.40 -14.44 -13.90
CA ASN A 167 -17.21 -15.64 -13.67
C ASN A 167 -18.69 -15.44 -14.04
N ASP A 168 -19.21 -14.23 -13.84
CA ASP A 168 -20.61 -13.90 -14.10
C ASP A 168 -20.88 -13.64 -15.59
N VAL A 169 -19.90 -13.10 -16.32
CA VAL A 169 -20.10 -12.60 -17.70
C VAL A 169 -19.47 -13.47 -18.78
N ALA A 170 -18.45 -14.28 -18.47
CA ALA A 170 -17.72 -15.06 -19.46
C ALA A 170 -18.45 -16.33 -19.88
N SER A 171 -18.33 -16.64 -21.18
CA SER A 171 -18.89 -17.85 -21.78
C SER A 171 -18.27 -19.12 -21.17
N PRO A 172 -18.96 -20.28 -21.19
CA PRO A 172 -18.36 -21.53 -20.75
C PRO A 172 -17.09 -21.88 -21.54
N ASN A 173 -16.03 -22.26 -20.84
CA ASN A 173 -14.70 -22.58 -21.40
C ASN A 173 -14.01 -21.42 -22.13
N ALA A 174 -14.33 -20.18 -21.78
CA ALA A 174 -13.72 -18.98 -22.36
C ALA A 174 -12.21 -18.91 -22.08
N ASN A 175 -11.47 -18.36 -23.04
CA ASN A 175 -10.06 -18.04 -22.87
C ASN A 175 -9.94 -16.63 -22.27
N ILE A 176 -9.26 -16.51 -21.15
CA ILE A 176 -9.07 -15.28 -20.41
C ILE A 176 -7.58 -14.96 -20.37
N TRP A 177 -7.22 -13.76 -20.83
CA TRP A 177 -5.87 -13.24 -20.61
C TRP A 177 -5.80 -12.54 -19.26
N VAL A 178 -4.78 -12.83 -18.46
CA VAL A 178 -4.52 -12.15 -17.20
C VAL A 178 -3.09 -11.64 -17.20
N GLU A 179 -2.95 -10.32 -17.24
CA GLU A 179 -1.66 -9.65 -17.11
C GLU A 179 -1.24 -9.60 -15.62
N GLY A 180 0.05 -9.61 -15.29
CA GLY A 180 0.49 -9.62 -13.88
C GLY A 180 0.32 -10.98 -13.18
N PRO A 181 0.03 -11.02 -11.86
CA PRO A 181 0.05 -12.27 -11.08
C PRO A 181 -1.22 -13.11 -11.30
N ALA A 182 -1.33 -13.75 -12.46
CA ALA A 182 -2.50 -14.51 -12.89
C ALA A 182 -2.96 -15.58 -11.90
N GLN A 183 -2.03 -16.19 -11.14
CA GLN A 183 -2.37 -17.16 -10.10
C GLN A 183 -3.34 -16.60 -9.05
N LEU A 184 -3.35 -15.29 -8.79
CA LEU A 184 -4.27 -14.68 -7.82
C LEU A 184 -5.69 -14.56 -8.38
N PHE A 185 -5.84 -14.37 -9.69
CA PHE A 185 -7.11 -14.43 -10.38
C PHE A 185 -7.63 -15.88 -10.42
N SER A 186 -6.77 -16.83 -10.78
CA SER A 186 -7.13 -18.26 -10.92
C SER A 186 -7.70 -18.89 -9.65
N LEU A 187 -7.31 -18.40 -8.46
CA LEU A 187 -7.86 -18.89 -7.18
C LEU A 187 -9.37 -18.67 -7.02
N PHE A 188 -9.93 -17.71 -7.73
CA PHE A 188 -11.34 -17.31 -7.61
C PHE A 188 -12.11 -17.47 -8.93
N ALA A 189 -11.44 -17.83 -10.01
CA ALA A 189 -12.06 -18.07 -11.30
C ALA A 189 -12.81 -19.42 -11.33
N ARG A 190 -13.87 -19.54 -12.14
CA ARG A 190 -14.53 -20.83 -12.38
C ARG A 190 -13.54 -21.82 -13.01
N GLU A 191 -13.67 -23.11 -12.65
CA GLU A 191 -12.77 -24.17 -13.12
C GLU A 191 -12.81 -24.40 -14.64
N ASP A 192 -13.87 -24.00 -15.34
CA ASP A 192 -13.98 -24.17 -16.79
C ASP A 192 -13.18 -23.12 -17.59
N LEU A 193 -12.84 -21.98 -16.99
CA LEU A 193 -12.13 -20.90 -17.67
C LEU A 193 -10.68 -21.29 -17.97
N LYS A 194 -10.22 -20.97 -19.18
CA LYS A 194 -8.83 -21.19 -19.60
C LYS A 194 -8.04 -19.91 -19.43
N ILE A 195 -7.22 -19.88 -18.40
CA ILE A 195 -6.48 -18.68 -17.98
C ILE A 195 -5.09 -18.72 -18.61
N TYR A 196 -4.72 -17.63 -19.28
CA TYR A 196 -3.42 -17.45 -19.92
C TYR A 196 -2.73 -16.22 -19.32
N SER A 197 -1.41 -16.27 -19.19
CA SER A 197 -0.63 -15.15 -18.63
C SER A 197 0.70 -14.92 -19.32
N SER A 198 1.31 -13.76 -19.12
CA SER A 198 2.61 -13.42 -19.71
C SER A 198 3.75 -14.38 -19.30
N GLY A 199 3.62 -15.11 -18.19
CA GLY A 199 4.57 -16.13 -17.74
C GLY A 199 4.48 -17.48 -18.46
N GLU A 200 3.41 -17.71 -19.25
CA GLU A 200 3.18 -18.98 -19.96
C GLU A 200 3.58 -18.89 -21.42
N ILE A 201 4.03 -20.01 -21.98
CA ILE A 201 4.39 -20.15 -23.40
C ILE A 201 3.11 -20.32 -24.24
N GLU A 202 2.09 -20.97 -23.69
CA GLU A 202 0.84 -21.24 -24.39
C GLU A 202 0.04 -19.95 -24.59
N ARG A 203 -0.62 -19.86 -25.74
CA ARG A 203 -1.47 -18.74 -26.15
C ARG A 203 -2.71 -19.29 -26.83
N ALA A 204 -3.86 -18.68 -26.55
CA ALA A 204 -5.07 -18.93 -27.31
C ALA A 204 -5.06 -18.12 -28.63
N GLU A 205 -5.86 -18.56 -29.61
CA GLU A 205 -6.09 -17.81 -30.85
C GLU A 205 -6.82 -16.47 -30.59
N SER A 206 -7.71 -16.46 -29.59
CA SER A 206 -8.45 -15.28 -29.15
C SER A 206 -8.82 -15.39 -27.67
N TYR A 207 -9.00 -14.24 -27.03
CA TYR A 207 -9.42 -14.10 -25.64
C TYR A 207 -10.75 -13.37 -25.59
N GLU A 208 -11.68 -13.85 -24.78
CA GLU A 208 -12.97 -13.18 -24.59
C GLU A 208 -12.83 -11.96 -23.67
N TYR A 209 -11.95 -12.07 -22.66
CA TYR A 209 -11.64 -11.00 -21.73
C TYR A 209 -10.14 -10.92 -21.42
N VAL A 210 -9.70 -9.72 -21.11
CA VAL A 210 -8.35 -9.38 -20.65
C VAL A 210 -8.49 -8.74 -19.27
N VAL A 211 -7.86 -9.30 -18.25
CA VAL A 211 -7.81 -8.75 -16.89
C VAL A 211 -6.41 -8.21 -16.67
N SER A 212 -6.31 -6.95 -16.25
CA SER A 212 -5.01 -6.31 -16.04
C SER A 212 -5.03 -5.40 -14.82
N ILE A 213 -4.00 -5.54 -13.99
CA ILE A 213 -3.70 -4.64 -12.88
C ILE A 213 -3.15 -3.33 -13.44
N THR A 214 -3.34 -2.22 -12.73
CA THR A 214 -2.78 -0.93 -13.16
C THR A 214 -1.32 -0.72 -12.79
N ARG A 215 -0.79 -1.59 -11.92
CA ARG A 215 0.63 -1.58 -11.55
C ARG A 215 1.49 -1.70 -12.81
N TYR A 216 2.54 -0.87 -12.92
CA TYR A 216 3.44 -0.81 -14.08
C TYR A 216 2.74 -0.45 -15.40
N GLU A 217 1.59 0.21 -15.32
CA GLU A 217 0.79 0.57 -16.49
C GLU A 217 0.41 -0.65 -17.34
N LEU A 218 0.33 -1.84 -16.73
CA LEU A 218 -0.05 -3.06 -17.43
C LEU A 218 -1.45 -2.96 -18.03
N ASP A 219 -2.33 -2.16 -17.44
CA ASP A 219 -3.63 -1.80 -17.99
C ASP A 219 -3.52 -0.96 -19.28
N LYS A 220 -2.45 -0.20 -19.49
CA LYS A 220 -2.22 0.57 -20.72
C LYS A 220 -1.45 -0.23 -21.76
N ILE A 221 -0.55 -1.11 -21.33
CA ILE A 221 0.34 -1.88 -22.22
C ILE A 221 -0.35 -3.15 -22.73
N SER A 222 -1.12 -3.83 -21.88
CA SER A 222 -1.80 -5.08 -22.24
C SER A 222 -3.11 -4.78 -22.96
N TYR A 223 -3.20 -5.15 -24.24
CA TYR A 223 -4.35 -4.88 -25.11
C TYR A 223 -4.79 -3.40 -25.08
N PRO A 224 -3.94 -2.46 -25.55
CA PRO A 224 -4.19 -1.02 -25.44
C PRO A 224 -5.48 -0.57 -26.13
N ASP A 225 -5.82 -1.20 -27.25
CA ASP A 225 -6.96 -0.82 -28.09
C ASP A 225 -8.28 -1.51 -27.69
N ALA A 226 -8.23 -2.46 -26.74
CA ALA A 226 -9.42 -3.18 -26.30
C ALA A 226 -10.31 -2.30 -25.40
N GLU A 227 -11.63 -2.44 -25.56
CA GLU A 227 -12.61 -1.66 -24.80
C GLU A 227 -12.58 -2.06 -23.32
N VAL A 228 -12.44 -1.08 -22.41
CA VAL A 228 -12.57 -1.32 -20.97
C VAL A 228 -14.06 -1.48 -20.64
N VAL A 229 -14.45 -2.71 -20.29
CA VAL A 229 -15.84 -3.07 -19.97
C VAL A 229 -16.13 -3.03 -18.48
N HIS A 230 -15.11 -3.09 -17.63
CA HIS A 230 -15.25 -2.97 -16.18
C HIS A 230 -13.96 -2.46 -15.52
N GLU A 231 -14.10 -1.69 -14.44
CA GLU A 231 -12.98 -1.14 -13.67
C GLU A 231 -13.20 -1.36 -12.18
N ILE A 232 -12.19 -1.89 -11.50
CA ILE A 232 -12.19 -2.06 -10.05
C ILE A 232 -11.47 -0.86 -9.46
N LYS A 233 -12.24 0.01 -8.80
CA LYS A 233 -11.77 1.31 -8.29
C LYS A 233 -11.99 1.43 -6.78
N ARG A 234 -11.11 2.17 -6.09
CA ARG A 234 -11.36 2.68 -4.74
C ARG A 234 -10.93 4.14 -4.65
N GLY A 235 -11.89 5.01 -4.35
CA GLY A 235 -11.68 6.45 -4.48
C GLY A 235 -11.30 6.81 -5.92
N ASN A 236 -10.16 7.47 -6.10
CA ASN A 236 -9.66 7.86 -7.42
C ASN A 236 -8.70 6.82 -8.04
N ALA A 237 -8.30 5.79 -7.28
CA ALA A 237 -7.35 4.79 -7.75
C ALA A 237 -8.07 3.67 -8.51
N VAL A 238 -7.65 3.43 -9.75
CA VAL A 238 -8.01 2.24 -10.53
C VAL A 238 -7.03 1.14 -10.16
N LEU A 239 -7.54 0.01 -9.70
CA LEU A 239 -6.72 -1.09 -9.21
C LEU A 239 -6.51 -2.13 -10.31
N SER A 240 -7.60 -2.49 -10.99
CA SER A 240 -7.61 -3.41 -12.12
C SER A 240 -8.67 -3.02 -13.14
N VAL A 241 -8.46 -3.41 -14.39
CA VAL A 241 -9.39 -3.23 -15.50
C VAL A 241 -9.69 -4.58 -16.14
N ILE A 242 -10.91 -4.73 -16.65
CA ILE A 242 -11.31 -5.84 -17.52
C ILE A 242 -11.66 -5.26 -18.88
N LYS A 243 -11.08 -5.83 -19.93
CA LYS A 243 -11.26 -5.39 -21.31
C LYS A 243 -11.83 -6.49 -22.20
N LYS A 244 -12.46 -6.09 -23.29
CA LYS A 244 -12.97 -6.96 -24.35
C LYS A 244 -12.24 -6.66 -25.67
N PRO A 245 -11.32 -7.55 -26.11
CA PRO A 245 -10.60 -7.42 -27.38
C PRO A 245 -11.46 -7.61 -28.63
#